data_AF-A0A6P0M4I3-F1
#
_entry.id   AF-A0A6P0M4I3-F1
#
_cell.length_a   1.000
_cell.length_b   1.000
_cell.length_c   1.000
_cell.angle_alpha   90.00
_cell.angle_beta   90.00
_cell.angle_gamma   90.00
#
_symmetry.space_group_name_H-M   'P 1'
#
loop_
_entity.id
_entity.type
_entity.pdbx_description
1 polymer ?
#
loop_
_entity_poly.entity_id
_entity_poly.type
_entity_poly.pdbx_seq_one_letter_code
_entity_poly.pdbx_strand_id
1 'polypeptide(L)'
;MSGIENPCLSLAIARLSAAGRENLAIWVLKAPYPGGMVHHDSTWSEYMTQSWLAWQEMFSPFSNHVPISAHHNQYPTTLPSENQNGATGPEISYSGRLMQGLGIDLWQWLFQGSIRNALERSQGIALGQNKPLRLRLELRAPDFIPLPWEIMQPMAGKQAISLSQQILFSRTTSDVDALEPPGSHQALNILLVLGEKVQKFNGSTTNLKLEKEAATLVNALQAGRAAQTSRNQSVPPVTCNVSKLIQPTPAELIKALETGAYNILFYAGHGESAPDGGLLFLRSDAKISGTELAQVLVRTQVTLAVFNACWSAKPDQVNSQTIPRSSLAEVLIHHGVPAVLGMRDSIADQEALSFIKAFAQALAERMPIDHAVAVARQHLLTLYKFNQPAWTLPILYMHPQFEGELIQPVGEGITELPTITSSWVESPPPTASLRSIGKTDQVWPIRGGVMRVGRLQSHNDLVIPEVCVSKQHAEIICRDAFTDQGSDPTYFLRDFSRNGTRILIDNGWKTVHHQEVKLRSGIQLKFGGPRGQIFEFIIDYPES
;
A
#
# COMPACT_ATOMS: atom_id res chain seq x y z
N MET A 1 -13.64 -14.59 5.69
CA MET A 1 -12.66 -13.57 5.27
C MET A 1 -11.59 -13.55 6.36
N SER A 2 -10.32 -13.70 5.99
CA SER A 2 -9.22 -13.61 6.96
C SER A 2 -9.30 -12.24 7.65
N GLY A 3 -9.07 -12.17 8.96
CA GLY A 3 -9.16 -10.93 9.72
C GLY A 3 -8.10 -9.88 9.38
N ILE A 4 -7.28 -10.11 8.34
CA ILE A 4 -6.06 -9.34 8.04
C ILE A 4 -6.31 -8.34 6.90
N GLU A 5 -7.02 -8.72 5.83
CA GLU A 5 -7.19 -7.84 4.67
C GLU A 5 -8.19 -6.68 4.89
N ASN A 6 -7.95 -5.56 4.22
CA ASN A 6 -8.89 -4.44 4.14
C ASN A 6 -10.03 -4.78 3.18
N PRO A 7 -11.31 -4.46 3.51
CA PRO A 7 -12.40 -4.53 2.56
C PRO A 7 -12.06 -3.79 1.26
N CYS A 8 -12.42 -4.36 0.12
CA CYS A 8 -12.06 -3.82 -1.19
C CYS A 8 -13.28 -3.75 -2.12
N LEU A 9 -13.48 -2.59 -2.72
CA LEU A 9 -14.39 -2.33 -3.84
C LEU A 9 -13.56 -2.03 -5.08
N SER A 10 -13.74 -2.79 -6.15
CA SER A 10 -13.05 -2.54 -7.43
C SER A 10 -14.08 -2.26 -8.50
N LEU A 11 -13.91 -1.15 -9.23
CA LEU A 11 -14.81 -0.69 -10.28
C LEU A 11 -14.08 -0.70 -11.62
N ALA A 12 -14.76 -1.09 -12.70
CA ALA A 12 -14.26 -0.95 -14.06
C ALA A 12 -15.19 -0.09 -14.91
N ILE A 13 -14.61 0.83 -15.67
CA ILE A 13 -15.31 1.68 -16.63
C ILE A 13 -14.93 1.23 -18.04
N ALA A 14 -15.93 0.84 -18.83
CA ALA A 14 -15.75 0.41 -20.22
C ALA A 14 -16.80 1.02 -21.15
N ARG A 15 -16.48 1.24 -22.42
CA ARG A 15 -17.48 1.66 -23.42
C ARG A 15 -18.41 0.51 -23.78
N LEU A 16 -19.69 0.82 -24.00
CA LEU A 16 -20.67 -0.12 -24.53
C LEU A 16 -20.47 -0.26 -26.05
N SER A 17 -20.02 -1.44 -26.49
CA SER A 17 -19.61 -1.68 -27.89
C SER A 17 -20.70 -1.38 -28.93
N ALA A 18 -21.98 -1.51 -28.56
CA ALA A 18 -23.11 -1.33 -29.48
C ALA A 18 -23.85 0.01 -29.33
N ALA A 19 -23.49 0.85 -28.35
CA ALA A 19 -24.30 2.00 -27.96
C ALA A 19 -23.68 3.37 -28.31
N GLY A 20 -22.69 3.44 -29.20
CA GLY A 20 -22.00 4.69 -29.52
C GLY A 20 -20.99 5.12 -28.44
N ARG A 21 -20.18 6.14 -28.73
CA ARG A 21 -19.03 6.50 -27.87
C ARG A 21 -19.48 6.98 -26.48
N GLU A 22 -20.52 7.79 -26.38
CA GLU A 22 -20.95 8.39 -25.11
C GLU A 22 -21.45 7.39 -24.06
N ASN A 23 -21.72 6.15 -24.46
CA ASN A 23 -22.36 5.18 -23.59
C ASN A 23 -21.33 4.22 -23.00
N LEU A 24 -21.27 4.20 -21.67
CA LEU A 24 -20.34 3.41 -20.87
C LEU A 24 -21.10 2.49 -19.93
N ALA A 25 -20.45 1.41 -19.53
CA ALA A 25 -20.88 0.56 -18.44
C ALA A 25 -19.85 0.60 -17.32
N ILE A 26 -20.34 0.76 -16.10
CA ILE A 26 -19.56 0.71 -14.87
C ILE A 26 -19.87 -0.63 -14.21
N TRP A 27 -18.83 -1.42 -13.94
CA TRP A 27 -18.94 -2.76 -13.36
C TRP A 27 -18.29 -2.79 -11.98
N VAL A 28 -18.92 -3.43 -11.01
CA VAL A 28 -18.24 -3.83 -9.77
C VAL A 28 -17.54 -5.17 -10.01
N LEU A 29 -16.21 -5.16 -10.03
CA LEU A 29 -15.36 -6.34 -10.22
C LEU A 29 -15.04 -7.08 -8.93
N LYS A 30 -15.06 -6.38 -7.79
CA LYS A 30 -14.83 -6.94 -6.45
C LYS A 30 -15.63 -6.13 -5.44
N ALA A 31 -16.29 -6.81 -4.50
CA ALA A 31 -16.98 -6.19 -3.38
C ALA A 31 -16.75 -7.01 -2.09
N PRO A 32 -16.79 -6.40 -0.89
CA PRO A 32 -16.55 -7.11 0.36
C PRO A 32 -17.76 -7.90 0.87
N TYR A 33 -18.77 -8.13 0.01
CA TYR A 33 -19.99 -8.86 0.37
C TYR A 33 -20.58 -9.62 -0.83
N PRO A 34 -21.31 -10.73 -0.59
CA PRO A 34 -22.00 -11.48 -1.65
C PRO A 34 -23.05 -10.62 -2.38
N GLY A 35 -23.11 -10.73 -3.70
CA GLY A 35 -24.08 -10.00 -4.53
C GLY A 35 -23.71 -8.53 -4.79
N GLY A 36 -22.51 -8.09 -4.42
CA GLY A 36 -22.00 -6.75 -4.77
C GLY A 36 -21.54 -6.60 -6.22
N MET A 37 -21.48 -7.70 -6.98
CA MET A 37 -21.10 -7.73 -8.39
C MET A 37 -22.26 -7.24 -9.27
N VAL A 38 -22.38 -5.93 -9.39
CA VAL A 38 -23.44 -5.23 -10.13
C VAL A 38 -22.86 -4.40 -11.26
N HIS A 39 -23.71 -3.96 -12.19
CA HIS A 39 -23.33 -2.98 -13.21
C HIS A 39 -24.36 -1.85 -13.29
N HIS A 40 -23.95 -0.76 -13.92
CA HIS A 40 -24.80 0.38 -14.26
C HIS A 40 -24.32 0.99 -15.58
N ASP A 41 -25.27 1.25 -16.48
CA ASP A 41 -25.00 1.97 -17.73
C ASP A 41 -25.08 3.47 -17.47
N SER A 42 -24.05 4.19 -17.91
CA SER A 42 -23.92 5.64 -17.76
C SER A 42 -23.62 6.27 -19.11
N THR A 43 -24.19 7.45 -19.34
CA THR A 43 -23.87 8.26 -20.52
C THR A 43 -22.94 9.41 -20.12
N TRP A 44 -21.87 9.63 -20.88
CA TRP A 44 -21.03 10.82 -20.78
C TRP A 44 -21.69 11.96 -21.54
N SER A 45 -21.95 13.09 -20.88
CA SER A 45 -22.68 14.20 -21.48
C SER A 45 -21.74 15.24 -22.11
N GLU A 46 -22.30 16.09 -22.96
CA GLU A 46 -21.58 17.25 -23.50
C GLU A 46 -21.10 18.19 -22.39
N TYR A 47 -21.94 18.40 -21.36
CA TYR A 47 -21.57 19.18 -20.18
C TYR A 47 -20.32 18.62 -19.49
N MET A 48 -20.23 17.30 -19.29
CA MET A 48 -19.04 16.68 -18.70
C MET A 48 -17.78 16.93 -19.55
N THR A 49 -17.93 16.90 -20.87
CA THR A 49 -16.82 17.21 -21.80
C THR A 49 -16.39 18.67 -21.68
N GLN A 50 -17.32 19.61 -21.55
CA GLN A 50 -17.00 21.03 -21.37
C GLN A 50 -16.35 21.31 -20.00
N SER A 51 -16.88 20.72 -18.91
CA SER A 51 -16.27 20.79 -17.57
C SER A 51 -14.83 20.27 -17.59
N TRP A 52 -14.59 19.16 -18.29
CA TRP A 52 -13.25 18.59 -18.45
C TRP A 52 -12.32 19.53 -19.22
N LEU A 53 -12.73 20.04 -20.40
CA LEU A 53 -11.91 20.94 -21.21
C LEU A 53 -11.53 22.21 -20.44
N ALA A 54 -12.48 22.83 -19.75
CA ALA A 54 -12.23 24.02 -18.92
C ALA A 54 -11.24 23.72 -17.78
N TRP A 55 -11.31 22.53 -17.19
CA TRP A 55 -10.34 22.08 -16.20
C TRP A 55 -8.95 21.90 -16.81
N GLN A 56 -8.84 21.27 -18.00
CA GLN A 56 -7.55 21.08 -18.67
C GLN A 56 -6.88 22.41 -19.02
N GLU A 57 -7.63 23.37 -19.54
CA GLU A 57 -7.13 24.71 -19.89
C GLU A 57 -6.51 25.41 -18.68
N MET A 58 -7.12 25.25 -17.50
CA MET A 58 -6.64 25.85 -16.26
C MET A 58 -5.44 25.11 -15.64
N PHE A 59 -5.46 23.76 -15.65
CA PHE A 59 -4.58 22.95 -14.81
C PHE A 59 -3.59 22.05 -15.56
N SER A 60 -3.66 22.00 -16.89
CA SER A 60 -2.78 21.19 -17.74
C SER A 60 -2.35 21.98 -18.99
N PRO A 61 -1.78 23.20 -18.84
CA PRO A 61 -1.54 24.14 -19.94
C PRO A 61 -0.49 23.67 -20.96
N PHE A 62 0.31 22.66 -20.62
CA PHE A 62 1.36 22.11 -21.49
C PHE A 62 0.95 20.80 -22.16
N SER A 63 -0.29 20.36 -21.97
CA SER A 63 -0.83 19.15 -22.57
C SER A 63 -1.79 19.49 -23.71
N ASN A 64 -1.82 18.64 -24.74
CA ASN A 64 -2.87 18.71 -25.75
C ASN A 64 -4.23 18.46 -25.08
N HIS A 65 -5.15 19.43 -25.21
CA HIS A 65 -6.52 19.29 -24.74
C HIS A 65 -7.28 18.39 -25.72
N VAL A 66 -7.79 17.26 -25.22
CA VAL A 66 -8.47 16.26 -26.04
C VAL A 66 -9.87 16.06 -25.48
N PRO A 67 -10.92 16.35 -26.26
CA PRO A 67 -12.29 16.13 -25.83
C PRO A 67 -12.57 14.62 -25.76
N ILE A 68 -13.32 14.21 -24.74
CA ILE A 68 -13.76 12.82 -24.56
C ILE A 68 -14.81 12.44 -25.60
N SER A 69 -15.61 13.41 -26.07
CA SER A 69 -16.46 13.19 -27.24
C SER A 69 -16.49 14.30 -28.27
N ALA A 70 -16.73 13.85 -29.51
CA ALA A 70 -16.44 14.57 -30.75
C ALA A 70 -17.54 15.53 -31.18
N HIS A 71 -18.37 16.02 -30.26
CA HIS A 71 -19.33 17.07 -30.60
C HIS A 71 -18.56 18.37 -30.86
N HIS A 72 -18.36 18.63 -32.15
CA HIS A 72 -17.65 19.79 -32.68
C HIS A 72 -18.60 21.00 -32.74
N ASN A 73 -18.07 22.17 -32.37
CA ASN A 73 -18.49 23.50 -32.83
C ASN A 73 -19.65 24.27 -32.19
N GLN A 74 -19.94 24.13 -30.90
CA GLN A 74 -20.51 25.25 -30.15
C GLN A 74 -19.87 25.33 -28.77
N TYR A 75 -19.01 26.33 -28.53
CA TYR A 75 -18.73 26.78 -27.18
C TYR A 75 -20.01 27.45 -26.67
N PRO A 76 -20.75 26.91 -25.68
CA PRO A 76 -21.65 27.76 -24.93
C PRO A 76 -20.74 28.62 -24.08
N THR A 77 -20.76 29.93 -24.29
CA THR A 77 -20.01 30.95 -23.53
C THR A 77 -20.46 31.05 -22.07
N THR A 78 -21.15 30.04 -21.54
CA THR A 78 -21.74 30.02 -20.21
C THR A 78 -21.54 28.65 -19.56
N LEU A 79 -20.35 28.45 -18.99
CA LEU A 79 -20.20 27.68 -17.74
C LEU A 79 -21.16 28.26 -16.68
N PRO A 80 -21.63 27.50 -15.68
CA PRO A 80 -22.77 27.90 -14.86
C PRO A 80 -22.62 29.32 -14.31
N SER A 81 -23.36 30.25 -14.91
CA SER A 81 -23.55 31.59 -14.37
C SER A 81 -24.35 31.45 -13.08
N GLU A 82 -23.83 32.09 -12.03
CA GLU A 82 -24.49 32.53 -10.81
C GLU A 82 -25.85 31.87 -10.54
N ASN A 83 -25.87 30.73 -9.85
CA ASN A 83 -27.09 30.37 -9.16
C ASN A 83 -27.23 31.27 -7.93
N GLN A 84 -28.12 32.24 -8.11
CA GLN A 84 -28.71 33.12 -7.13
C GLN A 84 -29.11 32.34 -5.87
N ASN A 85 -28.26 32.40 -4.86
CA ASN A 85 -28.69 32.29 -3.47
C ASN A 85 -27.77 33.17 -2.67
N GLY A 86 -28.32 34.27 -2.15
CA GLY A 86 -27.62 35.28 -1.37
C GLY A 86 -27.03 34.69 -0.09
N ALA A 87 -25.83 34.13 -0.20
CA ALA A 87 -25.00 33.74 0.91
C ALA A 87 -23.69 34.52 0.80
N THR A 88 -23.56 35.55 1.63
CA THR A 88 -22.32 36.30 1.88
C THR A 88 -21.30 35.37 2.55
N GLY A 89 -20.66 34.51 1.76
CA GLY A 89 -19.48 33.74 2.13
C GLY A 89 -18.28 34.17 1.27
N PRO A 90 -17.03 33.86 1.69
CA PRO A 90 -15.86 34.19 0.88
C PRO A 90 -15.98 33.54 -0.51
N GLU A 91 -15.94 34.35 -1.56
CA GLU A 91 -16.08 33.90 -2.95
C GLU A 91 -15.00 32.85 -3.28
N ILE A 92 -15.43 31.63 -3.61
CA ILE A 92 -14.52 30.59 -4.10
C ILE A 92 -13.92 31.07 -5.41
N SER A 93 -12.59 31.15 -5.52
CA SER A 93 -11.90 31.53 -6.77
C SER A 93 -12.34 30.70 -7.98
N TYR A 94 -12.24 31.25 -9.19
CA TYR A 94 -12.60 30.54 -10.43
C TYR A 94 -11.94 29.16 -10.55
N SER A 95 -10.64 29.07 -10.28
CA SER A 95 -9.91 27.80 -10.28
C SER A 95 -10.41 26.84 -9.19
N GLY A 96 -10.79 27.35 -8.02
CA GLY A 96 -11.43 26.55 -6.97
C GLY A 96 -12.77 25.96 -7.43
N ARG A 97 -13.57 26.73 -8.16
CA ARG A 97 -14.85 26.26 -8.73
C ARG A 97 -14.64 25.20 -9.80
N LEU A 98 -13.65 25.34 -10.68
CA LEU A 98 -13.32 24.31 -11.68
C LEU A 98 -12.85 23.00 -11.03
N MET A 99 -11.95 23.08 -10.04
CA MET A 99 -11.42 21.91 -9.33
C MET A 99 -12.52 21.17 -8.57
N GLN A 100 -13.35 21.89 -7.81
CA GLN A 100 -14.45 21.30 -7.05
C GLN A 100 -15.58 20.82 -7.96
N GLY A 101 -15.96 21.63 -8.96
CA GLY A 101 -17.03 21.33 -9.91
C GLY A 101 -16.77 20.02 -10.64
N LEU A 102 -15.62 19.89 -11.31
CA LEU A 102 -15.26 18.65 -12.00
C LEU A 102 -15.21 17.45 -11.03
N GLY A 103 -14.71 17.64 -9.80
CA GLY A 103 -14.70 16.57 -8.80
C GLY A 103 -16.09 16.09 -8.39
N ILE A 104 -17.04 17.00 -8.24
CA ILE A 104 -18.44 16.67 -7.96
C ILE A 104 -19.08 15.99 -9.17
N ASP A 105 -18.85 16.51 -10.36
CA ASP A 105 -19.35 15.98 -11.62
C ASP A 105 -18.89 14.52 -11.83
N LEU A 106 -17.58 14.25 -11.68
CA LEU A 106 -17.01 12.91 -11.80
C LEU A 106 -17.58 11.94 -10.76
N TRP A 107 -17.77 12.40 -9.51
CA TRP A 107 -18.37 11.58 -8.47
C TRP A 107 -19.82 11.22 -8.80
N GLN A 108 -20.62 12.22 -9.15
CA GLN A 108 -22.04 12.03 -9.47
C GLN A 108 -22.22 11.14 -10.69
N TRP A 109 -21.33 11.27 -11.67
CA TRP A 109 -21.33 10.43 -12.87
C TRP A 109 -20.97 8.97 -12.55
N LEU A 110 -19.94 8.73 -11.74
CA LEU A 110 -19.45 7.37 -11.42
C LEU A 110 -20.39 6.63 -10.45
N PHE A 111 -20.82 7.29 -9.37
CA PHE A 111 -21.58 6.66 -8.30
C PHE A 111 -23.09 6.88 -8.50
N GLN A 112 -23.65 6.12 -9.42
CA GLN A 112 -25.10 6.10 -9.72
C GLN A 112 -25.71 4.74 -9.45
N GLY A 113 -27.03 4.72 -9.19
CA GLY A 113 -27.83 3.52 -9.04
C GLY A 113 -27.16 2.42 -8.19
N SER A 114 -26.97 1.26 -8.81
CA SER A 114 -26.37 0.07 -8.18
C SER A 114 -24.92 0.28 -7.73
N ILE A 115 -24.14 1.12 -8.42
CA ILE A 115 -22.74 1.43 -8.08
C ILE A 115 -22.66 2.27 -6.81
N ARG A 116 -23.55 3.26 -6.66
CA ARG A 116 -23.66 4.05 -5.43
C ARG A 116 -23.98 3.16 -4.23
N ASN A 117 -24.99 2.29 -4.38
CA ASN A 117 -25.39 1.35 -3.34
C ASN A 117 -24.22 0.41 -2.96
N ALA A 118 -23.41 0.00 -3.94
CA ALA A 118 -22.24 -0.83 -3.71
C ALA A 118 -21.14 -0.10 -2.93
N LEU A 119 -20.89 1.17 -3.24
CA LEU A 119 -19.97 2.02 -2.47
C LEU A 119 -20.44 2.16 -1.02
N GLU A 120 -21.67 2.61 -0.80
CA GLU A 120 -22.21 2.89 0.53
C GLU A 120 -22.20 1.64 1.42
N ARG A 121 -22.58 0.49 0.87
CA ARG A 121 -22.54 -0.80 1.59
C ARG A 121 -21.11 -1.24 1.90
N SER A 122 -20.19 -1.08 0.96
CA SER A 122 -18.77 -1.41 1.18
C SER A 122 -18.14 -0.52 2.25
N GLN A 123 -18.48 0.77 2.26
CA GLN A 123 -18.06 1.70 3.30
C GLN A 123 -18.63 1.33 4.67
N GLY A 124 -19.92 0.97 4.74
CA GLY A 124 -20.55 0.49 5.97
C GLY A 124 -19.87 -0.75 6.55
N ILE A 125 -19.48 -1.70 5.70
CA ILE A 125 -18.72 -2.90 6.12
C ILE A 125 -17.34 -2.52 6.64
N ALA A 126 -16.61 -1.66 5.93
CA ALA A 126 -15.28 -1.21 6.34
C ALA A 126 -15.33 -0.48 7.69
N LEU A 127 -16.29 0.43 7.85
CA LEU A 127 -16.55 1.12 9.12
C LEU A 127 -16.88 0.14 10.25
N GLY A 128 -17.74 -0.85 9.99
CA GLY A 128 -18.08 -1.88 10.97
C GLY A 128 -16.91 -2.78 11.37
N GLN A 129 -15.87 -2.88 10.53
CA GLN A 129 -14.64 -3.61 10.81
C GLN A 129 -13.53 -2.72 11.39
N ASN A 130 -13.77 -1.41 11.55
CA ASN A 130 -12.76 -0.41 11.89
C ASN A 130 -11.54 -0.46 10.96
N LYS A 131 -11.78 -0.69 9.68
CA LYS A 131 -10.75 -0.75 8.63
C LYS A 131 -11.08 0.25 7.53
N PRO A 132 -10.06 0.75 6.81
CA PRO A 132 -10.32 1.55 5.63
C PRO A 132 -10.87 0.67 4.48
N LEU A 133 -11.65 1.27 3.59
CA LEU A 133 -12.09 0.66 2.34
C LEU A 133 -11.06 0.90 1.24
N ARG A 134 -10.52 -0.15 0.65
CA ARG A 134 -9.78 -0.01 -0.62
C ARG A 134 -10.74 0.20 -1.76
N LEU A 135 -10.53 1.27 -2.54
CA LEU A 135 -11.26 1.54 -3.75
C LEU A 135 -10.30 1.54 -4.93
N ARG A 136 -10.48 0.60 -5.86
CA ARG A 136 -9.68 0.49 -7.09
C ARG A 136 -10.51 0.88 -8.30
N LEU A 137 -9.95 1.74 -9.16
CA LEU A 137 -10.60 2.17 -10.38
C LEU A 137 -9.84 1.65 -11.61
N GLU A 138 -10.49 0.81 -12.40
CA GLU A 138 -9.98 0.24 -13.64
C GLU A 138 -10.57 0.98 -14.85
N LEU A 139 -9.70 1.60 -15.66
CA LEU A 139 -10.09 2.46 -16.77
C LEU A 139 -9.86 1.75 -18.10
N ARG A 140 -10.88 1.06 -18.64
CA ARG A 140 -10.77 0.35 -19.92
C ARG A 140 -11.00 1.25 -21.14
N ALA A 141 -11.59 2.43 -20.93
CA ALA A 141 -11.71 3.47 -21.95
C ALA A 141 -10.46 4.37 -21.93
N PRO A 142 -9.59 4.34 -22.96
CA PRO A 142 -8.29 5.01 -22.92
C PRO A 142 -8.38 6.53 -22.71
N ASP A 143 -9.39 7.17 -23.29
CA ASP A 143 -9.62 8.61 -23.18
C ASP A 143 -10.15 9.04 -21.81
N PHE A 144 -10.52 8.10 -20.94
CA PHE A 144 -10.88 8.35 -19.54
C PHE A 144 -9.66 8.28 -18.61
N ILE A 145 -8.52 7.78 -19.08
CA ILE A 145 -7.26 7.70 -18.29
C ILE A 145 -6.76 9.10 -17.90
N PRO A 146 -6.74 10.13 -18.78
CA PRO A 146 -6.25 11.45 -18.40
C PRO A 146 -7.09 12.19 -17.35
N LEU A 147 -8.35 11.78 -17.13
CA LEU A 147 -9.23 12.44 -16.16
C LEU A 147 -8.64 12.37 -14.73
N PRO A 148 -8.80 13.43 -13.92
CA PRO A 148 -8.25 13.52 -12.58
C PRO A 148 -9.16 12.84 -11.55
N TRP A 149 -9.44 11.54 -11.68
CA TRP A 149 -10.33 10.77 -10.78
C TRP A 149 -10.04 10.95 -9.28
N GLU A 150 -8.80 11.28 -8.94
CA GLU A 150 -8.35 11.61 -7.59
C GLU A 150 -9.15 12.75 -6.95
N ILE A 151 -9.70 13.68 -7.74
CA ILE A 151 -10.40 14.86 -7.24
C ILE A 151 -11.89 14.60 -6.97
N MET A 152 -12.39 13.40 -7.22
CA MET A 152 -13.81 13.06 -7.03
C MET A 152 -14.30 13.44 -5.62
N GLN A 153 -15.44 14.13 -5.55
CA GLN A 153 -16.03 14.66 -4.31
C GLN A 153 -17.53 14.39 -4.25
N PRO A 154 -18.09 13.88 -3.13
CA PRO A 154 -19.52 13.64 -3.02
C PRO A 154 -20.39 14.89 -3.17
N MET A 155 -19.92 16.00 -2.62
CA MET A 155 -20.60 17.30 -2.62
C MET A 155 -19.61 18.38 -2.19
N ALA A 156 -19.98 19.65 -2.39
CA ALA A 156 -19.20 20.79 -1.93
C ALA A 156 -18.93 20.71 -0.41
N GLY A 157 -17.71 21.06 -0.01
CA GLY A 157 -17.27 21.00 1.40
C GLY A 157 -16.89 19.61 1.93
N LYS A 158 -17.07 18.54 1.15
CA LYS A 158 -16.50 17.22 1.46
C LYS A 158 -15.11 17.09 0.84
N GLN A 159 -14.23 16.34 1.52
CA GLN A 159 -12.88 16.06 1.01
C GLN A 159 -12.94 15.23 -0.28
N ALA A 160 -11.93 15.40 -1.14
CA ALA A 160 -11.75 14.54 -2.31
C ALA A 160 -11.41 13.10 -1.88
N ILE A 161 -11.82 12.13 -2.70
CA ILE A 161 -11.70 10.70 -2.40
C ILE A 161 -10.26 10.27 -2.12
N SER A 162 -9.31 10.85 -2.85
CA SER A 162 -7.88 10.54 -2.77
C SER A 162 -7.17 11.10 -1.53
N LEU A 163 -7.85 11.94 -0.76
CA LEU A 163 -7.35 12.52 0.49
C LEU A 163 -7.86 11.77 1.71
N SER A 164 -8.80 10.83 1.54
CA SER A 164 -9.40 10.10 2.65
C SER A 164 -8.40 9.11 3.25
N GLN A 165 -8.37 9.00 4.58
CA GLN A 165 -7.69 7.90 5.26
C GLN A 165 -8.60 6.69 5.49
N GLN A 166 -9.91 6.83 5.24
CA GLN A 166 -10.91 5.76 5.34
C GLN A 166 -11.23 5.13 3.98
N ILE A 167 -10.80 5.76 2.88
CA ILE A 167 -10.91 5.23 1.53
C ILE A 167 -9.52 5.29 0.91
N LEU A 168 -8.89 4.14 0.73
CA LEU A 168 -7.58 4.04 0.10
C LEU A 168 -7.78 3.90 -1.41
N PHE A 169 -7.56 5.01 -2.12
CA PHE A 169 -7.83 5.12 -3.56
C PHE A 169 -6.60 4.82 -4.40
N SER A 170 -6.76 3.91 -5.37
CA SER A 170 -5.76 3.62 -6.41
C SER A 170 -6.43 3.37 -7.75
N ARG A 171 -5.68 3.59 -8.83
CA ARG A 171 -6.04 3.09 -10.16
C ARG A 171 -5.53 1.66 -10.33
N THR A 172 -6.10 0.95 -11.28
CA THR A 172 -5.65 -0.39 -11.68
C THR A 172 -5.90 -0.58 -13.17
N THR A 173 -5.47 -1.71 -13.72
CA THR A 173 -5.68 -2.05 -15.14
C THR A 173 -6.10 -3.51 -15.27
N SER A 174 -6.79 -3.82 -16.36
CA SER A 174 -7.14 -5.18 -16.76
C SER A 174 -5.98 -5.86 -17.49
N ASP A 175 -6.06 -7.18 -17.67
CA ASP A 175 -5.12 -7.95 -18.47
C ASP A 175 -3.70 -7.81 -17.92
N VAL A 176 -3.50 -8.22 -16.66
CA VAL A 176 -2.24 -8.09 -15.94
C VAL A 176 -1.62 -9.46 -15.75
N ASP A 177 -0.30 -9.54 -15.88
CA ASP A 177 0.46 -10.73 -15.53
C ASP A 177 0.33 -11.01 -14.03
N ALA A 178 0.22 -12.30 -13.67
CA ALA A 178 0.04 -12.71 -12.28
C ALA A 178 1.26 -12.29 -11.43
N LEU A 179 1.01 -11.86 -10.20
CA LEU A 179 2.09 -11.56 -9.26
C LEU A 179 2.76 -12.85 -8.80
N GLU A 180 4.10 -12.82 -8.77
CA GLU A 180 4.84 -13.76 -7.93
C GLU A 180 4.49 -13.52 -6.45
N PRO A 181 4.50 -14.56 -5.59
CA PRO A 181 4.27 -14.38 -4.17
C PRO A 181 5.26 -13.34 -3.62
N PRO A 182 4.77 -12.25 -3.01
CA PRO A 182 5.66 -11.17 -2.59
C PRO A 182 6.70 -11.68 -1.60
N GLY A 183 7.96 -11.35 -1.85
CA GLY A 183 9.05 -11.62 -0.92
C GLY A 183 8.75 -10.97 0.43
N SER A 184 9.02 -11.68 1.52
CA SER A 184 8.88 -11.12 2.87
C SER A 184 10.01 -10.12 3.15
N HIS A 185 9.81 -8.86 2.76
CA HIS A 185 10.78 -7.80 3.05
C HIS A 185 10.64 -7.27 4.48
N GLN A 186 11.76 -7.16 5.18
CA GLN A 186 11.85 -6.57 6.53
C GLN A 186 12.40 -5.14 6.52
N ALA A 187 12.91 -4.67 5.37
CA ALA A 187 13.53 -3.37 5.17
C ALA A 187 13.06 -2.74 3.86
N LEU A 188 13.04 -1.41 3.79
CA LEU A 188 12.88 -0.68 2.53
C LEU A 188 14.25 -0.60 1.86
N ASN A 189 14.49 -1.44 0.86
CA ASN A 189 15.71 -1.44 0.06
C ASN A 189 15.44 -0.67 -1.24
N ILE A 190 15.89 0.59 -1.27
CA ILE A 190 15.58 1.54 -2.32
C ILE A 190 16.79 1.69 -3.24
N LEU A 191 16.59 1.43 -4.53
CA LEU A 191 17.48 1.89 -5.59
C LEU A 191 17.02 3.26 -6.07
N LEU A 192 17.77 4.30 -5.71
CA LEU A 192 17.57 5.66 -6.19
C LEU A 192 18.36 5.89 -7.48
N VAL A 193 17.66 6.04 -8.60
CA VAL A 193 18.22 6.35 -9.91
C VAL A 193 18.00 7.82 -10.21
N LEU A 194 19.09 8.56 -10.39
CA LEU A 194 19.08 9.93 -10.87
C LEU A 194 19.37 9.89 -12.37
N GLY A 195 18.37 10.21 -13.18
CA GLY A 195 18.48 10.23 -14.64
C GLY A 195 19.22 11.46 -15.17
N GLU A 196 19.00 11.76 -16.44
CA GLU A 196 19.57 12.92 -17.12
C GLU A 196 19.14 14.21 -16.42
N LYS A 197 20.13 15.03 -16.05
CA LYS A 197 19.89 16.28 -15.31
C LYS A 197 19.41 17.42 -16.19
N VAL A 198 19.99 17.53 -17.38
CA VAL A 198 19.80 18.65 -18.29
C VAL A 198 19.19 18.14 -19.58
N GLN A 199 18.04 18.65 -19.97
CA GLN A 199 17.41 18.31 -21.24
C GLN A 199 17.18 19.58 -22.06
N LYS A 200 17.44 19.49 -23.36
CA LYS A 200 17.10 20.54 -24.32
C LYS A 200 15.82 20.13 -25.03
N PHE A 201 14.75 20.90 -24.81
CA PHE A 201 13.46 20.68 -25.48
C PHE A 201 12.98 21.99 -26.08
N ASN A 202 12.70 21.99 -27.39
CA ASN A 202 12.21 23.17 -28.14
C ASN A 202 12.99 24.47 -27.88
N GLY A 203 14.32 24.40 -27.77
CA GLY A 203 15.19 25.56 -27.53
C GLY A 203 15.26 26.04 -26.07
N SER A 204 14.45 25.48 -25.18
CA SER A 204 14.55 25.69 -23.73
C SER A 204 15.42 24.62 -23.08
N THR A 205 16.24 25.01 -22.10
CA THR A 205 17.06 24.08 -21.31
C THR A 205 16.44 23.92 -19.93
N THR A 206 15.99 22.72 -19.61
CA THR A 206 15.52 22.35 -18.27
C THR A 206 16.66 21.72 -17.49
N ASN A 207 16.85 22.13 -16.24
CA ASN A 207 17.93 21.64 -15.37
C ASN A 207 17.33 21.23 -14.02
N LEU A 208 17.26 19.92 -13.78
CA LEU A 208 16.65 19.35 -12.58
C LEU A 208 17.61 19.41 -11.39
N LYS A 209 17.06 19.61 -10.19
CA LYS A 209 17.83 19.61 -8.93
C LYS A 209 17.87 18.22 -8.29
N LEU A 210 18.24 17.21 -9.07
CA LEU A 210 18.18 15.79 -8.69
C LEU A 210 18.93 15.46 -7.40
N GLU A 211 20.07 16.09 -7.14
CA GLU A 211 20.83 15.85 -5.91
C GLU A 211 20.12 16.39 -4.66
N LYS A 212 19.33 17.46 -4.79
CA LYS A 212 18.50 17.99 -3.72
C LYS A 212 17.32 17.06 -3.42
N GLU A 213 16.73 16.48 -4.45
CA GLU A 213 15.69 15.45 -4.31
C GLU A 213 16.24 14.20 -3.62
N ALA A 214 17.41 13.73 -4.06
CA ALA A 214 18.10 12.60 -3.43
C ALA A 214 18.38 12.83 -1.95
N ALA A 215 18.94 13.99 -1.60
CA ALA A 215 19.20 14.34 -0.21
C ALA A 215 17.91 14.43 0.61
N THR A 216 16.84 14.97 0.04
CA THR A 216 15.53 15.07 0.70
C THR A 216 14.92 13.69 0.98
N LEU A 217 14.98 12.77 0.01
CA LEU A 217 14.52 11.39 0.19
C LEU A 217 15.29 10.68 1.31
N VAL A 218 16.63 10.74 1.28
CA VAL A 218 17.47 10.10 2.30
C VAL A 218 17.20 10.68 3.69
N ASN A 219 17.10 12.01 3.79
CA ASN A 219 16.80 12.68 5.06
C ASN A 219 15.39 12.35 5.57
N ALA A 220 14.40 12.24 4.69
CA ALA A 220 13.03 11.89 5.05
C ALA A 220 12.94 10.48 5.64
N LEU A 221 13.62 9.52 5.02
CA LEU A 221 13.70 8.13 5.48
C LEU A 221 14.47 7.99 6.81
N GLN A 222 15.49 8.84 7.03
CA GLN A 222 16.24 8.89 8.28
C GLN A 222 15.47 9.59 9.41
N ALA A 223 14.76 10.68 9.11
CA ALA A 223 14.03 11.47 10.11
C ALA A 223 12.87 10.68 10.74
N GLY A 224 12.26 9.74 10.02
CA GLY A 224 11.29 8.80 10.58
C GLY A 224 11.83 8.02 11.77
N ARG A 225 13.16 7.76 11.82
CA ARG A 225 13.82 7.11 12.96
C ARG A 225 13.91 8.01 14.20
N ALA A 226 14.00 9.33 14.03
CA ALA A 226 14.23 10.28 15.12
C ALA A 226 12.94 10.85 15.72
N ALA A 227 11.86 11.01 14.93
CA ALA A 227 10.61 11.61 15.41
C ALA A 227 9.79 10.68 16.36
N GLN A 228 10.09 9.38 16.39
CA GLN A 228 9.37 8.39 17.20
C GLN A 228 9.99 8.11 18.57
N THR A 229 11.20 8.59 18.88
CA THR A 229 11.69 8.56 20.28
C THR A 229 10.80 9.40 21.23
N SER A 230 9.94 10.25 20.67
CA SER A 230 9.02 11.15 21.39
C SER A 230 7.55 10.73 21.33
N ARG A 231 7.16 9.69 20.57
CA ARG A 231 5.77 9.19 20.49
C ARG A 231 5.74 7.75 20.98
N ASN A 232 4.95 7.45 22.01
CA ASN A 232 4.76 6.11 22.61
C ASN A 232 4.16 5.08 21.61
N GLN A 233 4.82 4.82 20.49
CA GLN A 233 4.46 3.78 19.53
C GLN A 233 5.38 2.58 19.75
N SER A 234 4.76 1.43 20.04
CA SER A 234 5.45 0.18 20.39
C SER A 234 6.16 -0.52 19.21
N VAL A 235 6.04 0.02 17.99
CA VAL A 235 6.56 -0.62 16.76
C VAL A 235 7.73 0.20 16.21
N PRO A 236 8.92 -0.40 16.05
CA PRO A 236 10.07 0.32 15.52
C PRO A 236 9.87 0.66 14.03
N PRO A 237 10.39 1.83 13.59
CA PRO A 237 10.34 2.24 12.19
C PRO A 237 11.09 1.25 11.30
N VAL A 238 10.74 1.21 10.02
CA VAL A 238 11.37 0.26 9.09
C VAL A 238 12.82 0.66 8.82
N THR A 239 13.72 -0.32 8.78
CA THR A 239 15.07 -0.11 8.27
C THR A 239 15.02 0.32 6.81
N CYS A 240 15.41 1.55 6.52
CA CYS A 240 15.52 2.07 5.16
C CYS A 240 16.98 2.07 4.69
N ASN A 241 17.26 1.39 3.58
CA ASN A 241 18.56 1.35 2.90
C ASN A 241 18.42 2.00 1.53
N VAL A 242 19.30 2.94 1.19
CA VAL A 242 19.26 3.66 -0.09
C VAL A 242 20.58 3.50 -0.82
N SER A 243 20.55 2.91 -2.00
CA SER A 243 21.67 2.89 -2.94
C SER A 243 21.41 3.89 -4.07
N LYS A 244 22.44 4.61 -4.51
CA LYS A 244 22.30 5.64 -5.55
C LYS A 244 22.99 5.22 -6.85
N LEU A 245 22.33 5.44 -7.98
CA LEU A 245 22.92 5.45 -9.32
C LEU A 245 22.73 6.82 -9.94
N ILE A 246 23.80 7.39 -10.49
CA ILE A 246 23.78 8.72 -11.11
C ILE A 246 24.04 8.55 -12.59
N GLN A 247 23.07 8.93 -13.39
CA GLN A 247 23.07 8.88 -14.85
C GLN A 247 23.58 7.53 -15.41
N PRO A 248 23.01 6.39 -14.97
CA PRO A 248 23.52 5.09 -15.33
C PRO A 248 23.27 4.78 -16.81
N THR A 249 24.11 3.92 -17.39
CA THR A 249 23.76 3.19 -18.61
C THR A 249 22.68 2.13 -18.30
N PRO A 250 21.94 1.63 -19.31
CA PRO A 250 21.00 0.52 -19.11
C PRO A 250 21.65 -0.72 -18.49
N ALA A 251 22.89 -1.04 -18.91
CA ALA A 251 23.64 -2.17 -18.36
C ALA A 251 23.99 -1.99 -16.87
N GLU A 252 24.35 -0.79 -16.44
CA GLU A 252 24.61 -0.48 -15.03
C GLU A 252 23.34 -0.54 -14.19
N LEU A 253 22.22 -0.05 -14.72
CA LEU A 253 20.91 -0.14 -14.06
C LEU A 253 20.48 -1.60 -13.87
N ILE A 254 20.56 -2.41 -14.93
CA ILE A 254 20.25 -3.84 -14.89
C ILE A 254 21.13 -4.55 -13.86
N LYS A 255 22.45 -4.35 -13.94
CA LYS A 255 23.41 -4.97 -13.01
C LYS A 255 23.12 -4.62 -11.56
N ALA A 256 22.79 -3.37 -11.27
CA ALA A 256 22.43 -2.96 -9.91
C ALA A 256 21.15 -3.63 -9.43
N LEU A 257 20.08 -3.61 -10.24
CA LEU A 257 18.81 -4.24 -9.91
C LEU A 257 18.96 -5.74 -9.62
N GLU A 258 19.78 -6.43 -10.41
CA GLU A 258 20.00 -7.88 -10.27
C GLU A 258 20.88 -8.25 -9.06
N THR A 259 21.67 -7.31 -8.53
CA THR A 259 22.63 -7.60 -7.45
C THR A 259 22.25 -7.02 -6.09
N GLY A 260 21.39 -5.98 -6.06
CA GLY A 260 21.12 -5.20 -4.85
C GLY A 260 19.88 -5.57 -4.04
N ALA A 261 19.09 -6.56 -4.48
CA ALA A 261 17.88 -7.05 -3.79
C ALA A 261 16.92 -5.91 -3.34
N TYR A 262 16.61 -5.03 -4.29
CA TYR A 262 15.76 -3.86 -4.07
C TYR A 262 14.28 -4.22 -4.15
N ASN A 263 13.47 -3.73 -3.20
CA ASN A 263 12.01 -3.83 -3.28
C ASN A 263 11.37 -2.53 -3.79
N ILE A 264 12.14 -1.44 -3.85
CA ILE A 264 11.69 -0.15 -4.36
C ILE A 264 12.69 0.38 -5.40
N LEU A 265 12.21 0.69 -6.59
CA LEU A 265 12.91 1.56 -7.53
C LEU A 265 12.37 2.98 -7.34
N PHE A 266 13.25 3.94 -7.11
CA PHE A 266 12.91 5.36 -7.15
C PHE A 266 13.68 6.03 -8.28
N TYR A 267 12.98 6.50 -9.31
CA TYR A 267 13.57 7.25 -10.41
C TYR A 267 13.23 8.74 -10.30
N ALA A 268 14.25 9.58 -10.43
CA ALA A 268 14.13 11.02 -10.54
C ALA A 268 14.86 11.51 -11.80
N GLY A 269 14.16 12.18 -12.70
CA GLY A 269 14.72 12.60 -13.98
C GLY A 269 13.64 12.97 -14.99
N HIS A 270 14.04 13.19 -16.23
CA HIS A 270 13.10 13.47 -17.31
C HIS A 270 12.37 12.20 -17.76
N GLY A 271 11.15 12.38 -18.23
CA GLY A 271 10.32 11.35 -18.84
C GLY A 271 9.47 11.93 -19.95
N GLU A 272 9.11 11.12 -20.93
CA GLU A 272 8.19 11.47 -22.01
C GLU A 272 7.18 10.35 -22.25
N SER A 273 5.98 10.71 -22.72
CA SER A 273 5.01 9.72 -23.20
C SER A 273 5.52 9.10 -24.50
N ALA A 274 5.33 7.79 -24.65
CA ALA A 274 5.74 7.00 -25.81
C ALA A 274 4.88 5.72 -25.86
N PRO A 275 4.65 5.11 -27.03
CA PRO A 275 3.69 4.02 -27.19
C PRO A 275 4.09 2.74 -26.45
N ASP A 276 5.35 2.58 -26.09
CA ASP A 276 5.95 1.41 -25.42
C ASP A 276 6.06 1.56 -23.88
N GLY A 277 5.18 2.38 -23.30
CA GLY A 277 5.15 2.64 -21.86
C GLY A 277 5.96 3.84 -21.44
N GLY A 278 6.06 4.88 -22.28
CA GLY A 278 6.90 6.03 -22.01
C GLY A 278 8.40 5.75 -22.11
N LEU A 279 9.18 6.84 -22.11
CA LEU A 279 10.64 6.78 -22.15
C LEU A 279 11.22 7.54 -20.96
N LEU A 280 12.18 6.92 -20.27
CA LEU A 280 12.96 7.52 -19.19
C LEU A 280 14.36 7.85 -19.69
N PHE A 281 14.81 9.07 -19.43
CA PHE A 281 16.13 9.55 -19.81
C PHE A 281 17.14 9.22 -18.71
N LEU A 282 17.87 8.13 -18.86
CA LEU A 282 18.88 7.74 -17.87
C LEU A 282 20.09 8.67 -17.93
N ARG A 283 20.51 9.07 -19.14
CA ARG A 283 21.64 9.96 -19.42
C ARG A 283 21.51 10.49 -20.85
N SER A 284 22.39 11.41 -21.24
CA SER A 284 22.33 12.11 -22.54
C SER A 284 22.26 11.21 -23.77
N ASP A 285 22.83 10.00 -23.69
CA ASP A 285 22.94 9.04 -24.79
C ASP A 285 22.19 7.73 -24.53
N ALA A 286 21.44 7.63 -23.41
CA ALA A 286 20.71 6.42 -23.10
C ALA A 286 19.33 6.69 -22.48
N LYS A 287 18.34 6.02 -23.08
CA LYS A 287 16.96 5.96 -22.61
C LYS A 287 16.58 4.51 -22.33
N ILE A 288 15.49 4.31 -21.59
CA ILE A 288 14.86 3.00 -21.41
C ILE A 288 13.35 3.16 -21.50
N SER A 289 12.67 2.24 -22.19
CA SER A 289 11.22 2.25 -22.26
C SER A 289 10.56 1.56 -21.07
N GLY A 290 9.27 1.80 -20.86
CA GLY A 290 8.50 1.11 -19.83
C GLY A 290 8.48 -0.40 -20.01
N THR A 291 8.32 -0.85 -21.26
CA THR A 291 8.33 -2.29 -21.60
C THR A 291 9.66 -2.94 -21.24
N GLU A 292 10.79 -2.32 -21.60
CA GLU A 292 12.13 -2.83 -21.28
C GLU A 292 12.42 -2.82 -19.77
N LEU A 293 12.04 -1.73 -19.08
CA LEU A 293 12.23 -1.60 -17.65
C LEU A 293 11.42 -2.65 -16.88
N ALA A 294 10.17 -2.90 -17.28
CA ALA A 294 9.30 -3.87 -16.63
C ALA A 294 9.92 -5.28 -16.59
N GLN A 295 10.58 -5.70 -17.67
CA GLN A 295 11.27 -7.01 -17.75
C GLN A 295 12.32 -7.18 -16.66
N VAL A 296 12.98 -6.10 -16.25
CA VAL A 296 14.00 -6.12 -15.20
C VAL A 296 13.33 -6.07 -13.83
N LEU A 297 12.36 -5.18 -13.63
CA LEU A 297 11.71 -5.00 -12.33
C LEU A 297 10.94 -6.24 -11.86
N VAL A 298 10.28 -6.93 -12.78
CA VAL A 298 9.53 -8.15 -12.47
C VAL A 298 10.49 -9.26 -12.05
N ARG A 299 11.54 -9.53 -12.85
CA ARG A 299 12.50 -10.60 -12.54
C ARG A 299 13.35 -10.33 -11.29
N THR A 300 13.52 -9.07 -10.90
CA THR A 300 14.21 -8.69 -9.66
C THR A 300 13.25 -8.44 -8.50
N GLN A 301 11.96 -8.73 -8.69
CA GLN A 301 10.91 -8.66 -7.66
C GLN A 301 10.77 -7.28 -7.00
N VAL A 302 10.99 -6.20 -7.76
CA VAL A 302 10.70 -4.84 -7.30
C VAL A 302 9.20 -4.71 -7.07
N THR A 303 8.80 -4.37 -5.85
CA THR A 303 7.40 -4.29 -5.45
C THR A 303 6.78 -2.92 -5.77
N LEU A 304 7.55 -1.84 -5.63
CA LEU A 304 7.11 -0.49 -5.92
C LEU A 304 8.11 0.23 -6.83
N ALA A 305 7.61 0.75 -7.95
CA ALA A 305 8.35 1.69 -8.79
C ALA A 305 7.76 3.10 -8.62
N VAL A 306 8.62 4.06 -8.27
CA VAL A 306 8.24 5.48 -8.10
C VAL A 306 8.95 6.31 -9.16
N PHE A 307 8.18 7.01 -9.97
CA PHE A 307 8.67 7.88 -11.03
C PHE A 307 8.37 9.34 -10.69
N ASN A 308 9.36 10.03 -10.14
CA ASN A 308 9.37 11.48 -10.11
C ASN A 308 9.84 12.02 -11.47
N ALA A 309 9.02 11.75 -12.49
CA ALA A 309 9.28 12.09 -13.87
C ALA A 309 7.96 12.49 -14.53
N CYS A 310 7.98 13.58 -15.28
CA CYS A 310 6.81 14.12 -15.96
C CYS A 310 6.15 13.05 -16.85
N TRP A 311 4.82 13.05 -16.90
CA TRP A 311 4.00 12.24 -17.80
C TRP A 311 4.15 10.71 -17.67
N SER A 312 4.79 10.20 -16.62
CA SER A 312 4.90 8.75 -16.35
C SER A 312 3.55 8.06 -16.08
N ALA A 313 2.49 8.80 -15.73
CA ALA A 313 1.12 8.28 -15.63
C ALA A 313 0.21 8.78 -16.77
N LYS A 314 0.77 9.40 -17.80
CA LYS A 314 0.04 9.93 -18.96
C LYS A 314 0.22 9.00 -20.15
N PRO A 315 -0.88 8.49 -20.74
CA PRO A 315 -0.80 7.67 -21.94
C PRO A 315 -0.37 8.50 -23.14
N ASP A 316 0.27 7.86 -24.10
CA ASP A 316 0.65 8.46 -25.37
C ASP A 316 -0.57 8.66 -26.28
N GLN A 317 -0.44 9.60 -27.23
CA GLN A 317 -1.52 9.99 -28.13
C GLN A 317 -1.07 10.03 -29.57
N VAL A 318 -1.85 9.41 -30.46
CA VAL A 318 -1.65 9.48 -31.92
C VAL A 318 -2.93 10.00 -32.56
N ASN A 319 -2.83 11.04 -33.39
CA ASN A 319 -3.97 11.68 -34.07
C ASN A 319 -5.10 12.07 -33.09
N SER A 320 -4.75 12.65 -31.94
CA SER A 320 -5.68 13.04 -30.86
C SER A 320 -6.48 11.86 -30.26
N GLN A 321 -5.98 10.63 -30.41
CA GLN A 321 -6.54 9.44 -29.78
C GLN A 321 -5.54 8.86 -28.78
N THR A 322 -6.00 8.59 -27.58
CA THR A 322 -5.19 7.96 -26.54
C THR A 322 -4.92 6.50 -26.89
N ILE A 323 -3.64 6.11 -26.87
CA ILE A 323 -3.24 4.71 -27.08
C ILE A 323 -3.51 3.94 -25.78
N PRO A 324 -4.29 2.84 -25.81
CA PRO A 324 -4.51 1.99 -24.64
C PRO A 324 -3.18 1.45 -24.08
N ARG A 325 -3.02 1.42 -22.76
CA ARG A 325 -1.84 0.83 -22.08
C ARG A 325 -0.50 1.36 -22.58
N SER A 326 -0.40 2.67 -22.78
CA SER A 326 0.84 3.32 -23.25
C SER A 326 1.51 4.19 -22.18
N SER A 327 0.86 4.42 -21.03
CA SER A 327 1.54 5.09 -19.92
C SER A 327 2.53 4.15 -19.24
N LEU A 328 3.64 4.71 -18.73
CA LEU A 328 4.65 3.94 -18.00
C LEU A 328 4.03 3.17 -16.83
N ALA A 329 3.15 3.82 -16.07
CA ALA A 329 2.48 3.18 -14.95
C ALA A 329 1.60 1.99 -15.38
N GLU A 330 0.80 2.11 -16.45
CA GLU A 330 -0.03 1.00 -16.93
C GLU A 330 0.81 -0.16 -17.47
N VAL A 331 1.86 0.12 -18.25
CA VAL A 331 2.73 -0.91 -18.84
C VAL A 331 3.46 -1.71 -17.77
N LEU A 332 3.97 -1.07 -16.72
CA LEU A 332 4.64 -1.78 -15.63
C LEU A 332 3.66 -2.67 -14.84
N ILE A 333 2.45 -2.19 -14.54
CA ILE A 333 1.44 -3.03 -13.87
C ILE A 333 0.99 -4.18 -14.78
N HIS A 334 0.82 -3.92 -16.08
CA HIS A 334 0.47 -4.94 -17.08
C HIS A 334 1.45 -6.12 -17.05
N HIS A 335 2.75 -5.83 -16.95
CA HIS A 335 3.80 -6.84 -16.87
C HIS A 335 4.00 -7.46 -15.47
N GLY A 336 3.20 -7.09 -14.47
CA GLY A 336 3.25 -7.70 -13.14
C GLY A 336 4.11 -6.97 -12.10
N VAL A 337 4.47 -5.70 -12.32
CA VAL A 337 4.99 -4.87 -11.21
C VAL A 337 3.83 -4.61 -10.23
N PRO A 338 3.97 -4.87 -8.91
CA PRO A 338 2.84 -4.81 -7.98
C PRO A 338 2.24 -3.40 -7.78
N ALA A 339 3.08 -2.37 -7.73
CA ALA A 339 2.64 -0.98 -7.58
C ALA A 339 3.54 -0.01 -8.34
N VAL A 340 2.92 0.99 -8.97
CA VAL A 340 3.63 2.05 -9.69
C VAL A 340 3.03 3.39 -9.35
N LEU A 341 3.88 4.33 -8.95
CA LEU A 341 3.52 5.73 -8.74
C LEU A 341 4.16 6.57 -9.85
N GLY A 342 3.35 7.23 -10.67
CA GLY A 342 3.81 8.15 -11.71
C GLY A 342 3.15 9.53 -11.60
N MET A 343 3.57 10.46 -12.44
CA MET A 343 3.02 11.82 -12.51
C MET A 343 2.12 11.97 -13.75
N ARG A 344 0.92 12.53 -13.57
CA ARG A 344 -0.01 12.82 -14.68
C ARG A 344 0.50 13.92 -15.60
N ASP A 345 1.16 14.94 -15.04
CA ASP A 345 1.69 16.09 -15.76
C ASP A 345 2.99 16.57 -15.11
N SER A 346 3.55 17.68 -15.62
CA SER A 346 4.69 18.36 -15.02
C SER A 346 4.39 18.79 -13.59
N ILE A 347 5.35 18.55 -12.70
CA ILE A 347 5.31 18.95 -11.29
C ILE A 347 6.44 19.93 -11.02
N ALA A 348 6.21 20.97 -10.20
CA ALA A 348 7.27 21.88 -9.82
C ALA A 348 8.24 21.23 -8.82
N ASP A 349 9.55 21.53 -8.91
CA ASP A 349 10.58 20.98 -8.03
C ASP A 349 10.19 21.00 -6.55
N GLN A 350 9.65 22.12 -6.07
CA GLN A 350 9.33 22.28 -4.65
C GLN A 350 8.12 21.44 -4.22
N GLU A 351 7.16 21.22 -5.12
CA GLU A 351 5.98 20.37 -4.88
C GLU A 351 6.39 18.90 -4.88
N ALA A 352 7.23 18.49 -5.84
CA ALA A 352 7.80 17.15 -5.90
C ALA A 352 8.60 16.82 -4.62
N LEU A 353 9.45 17.74 -4.16
CA LEU A 353 10.19 17.58 -2.91
C LEU A 353 9.27 17.40 -1.69
N SER A 354 8.20 18.20 -1.60
CA SER A 354 7.23 18.11 -0.51
C SER A 354 6.48 16.78 -0.53
N PHE A 355 6.11 16.30 -1.73
CA PHE A 355 5.47 15.00 -1.92
C PHE A 355 6.39 13.87 -1.46
N ILE A 356 7.61 13.80 -2.00
CA ILE A 356 8.58 12.74 -1.75
C ILE A 356 8.88 12.65 -0.26
N LYS A 357 9.06 13.80 0.41
CA LYS A 357 9.31 13.85 1.85
C LYS A 357 8.18 13.20 2.64
N ALA A 358 6.93 13.62 2.41
CA ALA A 358 5.78 13.09 3.13
C ALA A 358 5.51 11.62 2.80
N PHE A 359 5.65 11.24 1.53
CA PHE A 359 5.45 9.88 1.05
C PHE A 359 6.49 8.92 1.65
N ALA A 360 7.79 9.27 1.58
CA ALA A 360 8.86 8.45 2.12
C ALA A 360 8.78 8.30 3.64
N GLN A 361 8.37 9.36 4.37
CA GLN A 361 8.11 9.28 5.80
C GLN A 361 6.98 8.29 6.12
N ALA A 362 5.86 8.39 5.41
CA ALA A 362 4.72 7.47 5.61
C ALA A 362 5.10 6.01 5.32
N LEU A 363 5.89 5.75 4.27
CA LEU A 363 6.41 4.40 4.00
C LEU A 363 7.34 3.90 5.12
N ALA A 364 8.23 4.75 5.63
CA ALA A 364 9.12 4.40 6.75
C ALA A 364 8.34 4.09 8.04
N GLU A 365 7.14 4.66 8.18
CA GLU A 365 6.16 4.39 9.25
C GLU A 365 5.30 3.13 9.00
N ARG A 366 5.67 2.27 8.04
CA ARG A 366 4.96 1.02 7.68
C ARG A 366 3.56 1.23 7.08
N MET A 367 3.21 2.44 6.66
CA MET A 367 1.91 2.65 6.02
C MET A 367 1.87 1.91 4.66
N PRO A 368 0.74 1.27 4.31
CA PRO A 368 0.52 0.77 2.97
C PRO A 368 0.67 1.89 1.93
N ILE A 369 1.07 1.53 0.70
CA ILE A 369 1.42 2.50 -0.36
C ILE A 369 0.28 3.47 -0.64
N ASP A 370 -0.95 2.96 -0.76
CA ASP A 370 -2.16 3.74 -0.99
C ASP A 370 -2.45 4.75 0.14
N HIS A 371 -2.20 4.36 1.39
CA HIS A 371 -2.28 5.26 2.55
C HIS A 371 -1.17 6.31 2.55
N ALA A 372 0.07 5.91 2.25
CA ALA A 372 1.20 6.83 2.17
C ALA A 372 0.99 7.90 1.08
N VAL A 373 0.41 7.53 -0.07
CA VAL A 373 0.03 8.49 -1.11
C VAL A 373 -1.05 9.46 -0.60
N ALA A 374 -2.08 8.97 0.10
CA ALA A 374 -3.12 9.84 0.66
C ALA A 374 -2.54 10.87 1.64
N VAL A 375 -1.63 10.45 2.53
CA VAL A 375 -0.92 11.34 3.48
C VAL A 375 -0.07 12.38 2.75
N ALA A 376 0.63 11.98 1.69
CA ALA A 376 1.42 12.92 0.90
C ALA A 376 0.54 13.93 0.15
N ARG A 377 -0.60 13.51 -0.41
CA ARG A 377 -1.59 14.40 -1.04
C ARG A 377 -2.19 15.40 -0.04
N GLN A 378 -2.50 14.96 1.18
CA GLN A 378 -2.96 15.84 2.26
C GLN A 378 -1.93 16.94 2.56
N HIS A 379 -0.65 16.57 2.69
CA HIS A 379 0.43 17.55 2.91
C HIS A 379 0.53 18.57 1.76
N LEU A 380 0.52 18.10 0.51
CA LEU A 380 0.55 19.01 -0.64
C LEU A 380 -0.65 19.97 -0.64
N LEU A 381 -1.86 19.46 -0.38
CA LEU A 381 -3.05 20.30 -0.33
C LEU A 381 -2.95 21.37 0.75
N THR A 382 -2.45 21.04 1.94
CA THR A 382 -2.29 21.99 3.04
C THR A 382 -1.25 23.07 2.71
N LEU A 383 -0.15 22.69 2.07
CA LEU A 383 0.94 23.62 1.71
C LEU A 383 0.56 24.53 0.53
N TYR A 384 -0.07 23.96 -0.51
CA TYR A 384 -0.24 24.63 -1.80
C TYR A 384 -1.68 25.06 -2.11
N LYS A 385 -2.65 24.70 -1.27
CA LYS A 385 -4.10 24.93 -1.44
C LYS A 385 -4.79 23.93 -2.38
N PHE A 386 -6.11 23.82 -2.19
CA PHE A 386 -6.97 22.88 -2.92
C PHE A 386 -7.03 23.16 -4.43
N ASN A 387 -7.04 24.43 -4.82
CA ASN A 387 -7.12 24.86 -6.22
C ASN A 387 -5.77 24.88 -6.94
N GLN A 388 -4.75 24.21 -6.42
CA GLN A 388 -3.48 23.94 -7.11
C GLN A 388 -3.41 22.47 -7.51
N PRO A 389 -2.90 22.13 -8.70
CA PRO A 389 -2.93 20.77 -9.22
C PRO A 389 -1.95 19.82 -8.51
N ALA A 390 -0.96 20.33 -7.77
CA ALA A 390 0.14 19.58 -7.18
C ALA A 390 -0.28 18.26 -6.49
N TRP A 391 -1.32 18.30 -5.64
CA TRP A 391 -1.81 17.13 -4.89
C TRP A 391 -2.55 16.10 -5.76
N THR A 392 -2.88 16.46 -7.00
CA THR A 392 -3.58 15.63 -7.98
C THR A 392 -2.64 15.00 -9.02
N LEU A 393 -1.37 15.42 -9.06
CA LEU A 393 -0.39 14.97 -10.06
C LEU A 393 0.13 13.55 -9.82
N PRO A 394 0.44 13.12 -8.57
CA PRO A 394 0.87 11.75 -8.32
C PRO A 394 -0.30 10.79 -8.53
N ILE A 395 -0.15 9.83 -9.42
CA ILE A 395 -1.13 8.80 -9.76
C ILE A 395 -0.57 7.45 -9.35
N LEU A 396 -1.28 6.79 -8.44
CA LEU A 396 -0.93 5.45 -7.97
C LEU A 396 -1.73 4.42 -8.77
N TYR A 397 -1.01 3.55 -9.47
CA TYR A 397 -1.55 2.30 -9.98
C TYR A 397 -1.11 1.14 -9.11
N MET A 398 -2.02 0.21 -8.84
CA MET A 398 -1.74 -1.02 -8.12
C MET A 398 -2.31 -2.21 -8.86
N HIS A 399 -1.59 -3.32 -8.82
CA HIS A 399 -2.05 -4.59 -9.35
C HIS A 399 -3.36 -5.03 -8.64
N PRO A 400 -4.38 -5.57 -9.34
CA PRO A 400 -5.67 -5.98 -8.79
C PRO A 400 -5.62 -6.99 -7.64
N GLN A 401 -4.50 -7.68 -7.46
CA GLN A 401 -4.28 -8.67 -6.39
C GLN A 401 -3.30 -8.17 -5.31
N PHE A 402 -2.73 -6.97 -5.45
CA PHE A 402 -1.75 -6.45 -4.51
C PHE A 402 -2.39 -5.61 -3.42
N GLU A 403 -2.09 -5.94 -2.16
CA GLU A 403 -2.66 -5.29 -0.99
C GLU A 403 -1.77 -4.15 -0.45
N GLY A 404 -0.86 -3.59 -1.25
CA GLY A 404 -0.17 -2.33 -0.94
C GLY A 404 0.83 -2.37 0.20
N GLU A 405 1.12 -3.55 0.76
CA GLU A 405 2.08 -3.75 1.83
C GLU A 405 3.48 -3.95 1.25
N LEU A 406 4.42 -3.07 1.59
CA LEU A 406 5.84 -3.22 1.20
C LEU A 406 6.64 -4.05 2.20
N ILE A 407 6.17 -4.07 3.45
CA ILE A 407 6.81 -4.70 4.60
C ILE A 407 5.71 -5.46 5.30
N GLN A 408 6.04 -6.64 5.83
CA GLN A 408 5.07 -7.41 6.59
C GLN A 408 4.50 -6.57 7.74
N PRO A 409 3.17 -6.50 7.89
CA PRO A 409 2.53 -5.92 9.05
C PRO A 409 3.05 -6.63 10.29
N VAL A 410 3.43 -5.85 11.30
CA VAL A 410 3.64 -6.41 12.64
C VAL A 410 2.24 -6.78 13.12
N GLY A 411 1.92 -8.08 13.12
CA GLY A 411 0.55 -8.56 13.32
C GLY A 411 -0.11 -7.90 14.53
N GLU A 412 -1.22 -7.19 14.30
CA GLU A 412 -2.11 -6.71 15.37
C GLU A 412 -2.70 -7.94 16.07
N GLY A 413 -2.09 -8.33 17.20
CA GLY A 413 -2.48 -9.52 17.96
C GLY A 413 -1.32 -10.32 18.52
N ILE A 414 -0.08 -9.98 18.16
CA ILE A 414 1.09 -10.50 18.86
C ILE A 414 1.52 -9.45 19.88
N THR A 415 1.06 -9.56 21.12
CA THR A 415 1.71 -8.90 22.28
C THR A 415 3.06 -9.58 22.53
N GLU A 416 3.94 -9.59 21.53
CA GLU A 416 5.36 -9.84 21.74
C GLU A 416 5.92 -8.48 22.17
N LEU A 417 6.18 -8.37 23.48
CA LEU A 417 7.10 -7.36 23.98
C LEU A 417 8.36 -7.42 23.11
N PRO A 418 8.92 -6.26 22.70
CA PRO A 418 9.99 -6.22 21.74
C PRO A 418 11.14 -7.11 22.20
N THR A 419 11.50 -8.08 21.36
CA THR A 419 12.76 -8.80 21.51
C THR A 419 13.86 -7.76 21.41
N ILE A 420 14.41 -7.38 22.56
CA ILE A 420 15.66 -6.62 22.63
C ILE A 420 16.71 -7.50 21.96
N THR A 421 17.02 -7.22 20.69
CA THR A 421 18.20 -7.77 20.04
C THR A 421 19.43 -7.11 20.65
N SER A 422 19.89 -7.73 21.73
CA SER A 422 21.29 -7.94 22.11
C SER A 422 22.32 -7.06 21.38
N SER A 423 22.63 -5.92 21.98
CA SER A 423 23.98 -5.35 21.97
C SER A 423 24.49 -5.22 23.41
N TRP A 424 24.45 -6.32 24.17
CA TRP A 424 25.14 -6.43 25.46
C TRP A 424 25.68 -7.84 25.59
N VAL A 425 27.00 -7.94 25.49
CA VAL A 425 27.79 -9.08 25.92
C VAL A 425 27.72 -9.11 27.45
N GLU A 426 27.19 -10.21 28.02
CA GLU A 426 27.43 -10.82 29.35
C GLU A 426 26.16 -11.53 29.93
N SER A 427 26.01 -12.84 29.62
CA SER A 427 25.29 -13.93 30.34
C SER A 427 23.74 -13.96 30.48
N PRO A 428 23.10 -15.15 30.72
CA PRO A 428 23.01 -16.41 29.94
C PRO A 428 21.60 -16.60 29.26
N PRO A 429 21.34 -17.67 28.48
CA PRO A 429 20.05 -17.89 27.79
C PRO A 429 19.04 -18.70 28.66
N PRO A 430 17.85 -19.07 28.14
CA PRO A 430 16.53 -18.84 28.76
C PRO A 430 16.22 -19.60 30.07
N THR A 431 15.34 -19.04 30.91
CA THR A 431 15.02 -19.53 32.29
C THR A 431 13.97 -20.66 32.36
N ALA A 432 13.43 -21.19 31.25
CA ALA A 432 12.55 -22.37 31.26
C ALA A 432 12.48 -23.12 29.92
N SER A 433 12.17 -24.41 29.98
CA SER A 433 12.09 -25.31 28.83
C SER A 433 11.00 -26.37 28.99
N LEU A 434 10.63 -27.00 27.87
CA LEU A 434 9.84 -28.22 27.83
C LEU A 434 10.74 -29.38 27.44
N ARG A 435 10.75 -30.46 28.21
CA ARG A 435 11.50 -31.69 27.90
C ARG A 435 10.52 -32.82 27.59
N SER A 436 10.69 -33.55 26.49
CA SER A 436 9.92 -34.76 26.27
C SER A 436 10.42 -35.88 27.17
N ILE A 437 9.52 -36.55 27.89
CA ILE A 437 9.85 -37.73 28.69
C ILE A 437 9.59 -38.97 27.83
N GLY A 438 10.64 -39.75 27.50
CA GLY A 438 10.48 -41.00 26.76
C GLY A 438 11.70 -41.42 25.93
N LYS A 439 11.47 -41.89 24.69
CA LYS A 439 12.52 -42.51 23.84
C LYS A 439 13.59 -41.54 23.32
N THR A 440 13.32 -40.23 23.36
CA THR A 440 14.26 -39.17 23.00
C THR A 440 14.03 -38.02 23.96
N ASP A 441 15.02 -37.66 24.78
CA ASP A 441 14.98 -36.50 25.67
C ASP A 441 15.29 -35.23 24.86
N GLN A 442 14.36 -34.85 23.99
CA GLN A 442 14.43 -33.56 23.30
C GLN A 442 13.96 -32.45 24.24
N VAL A 443 14.65 -31.31 24.18
CA VAL A 443 14.37 -30.13 25.01
C VAL A 443 14.09 -28.95 24.10
N TRP A 444 12.97 -28.29 24.35
CA TRP A 444 12.55 -27.08 23.65
C TRP A 444 12.62 -25.90 24.61
N PRO A 445 13.52 -24.92 24.39
CA PRO A 445 13.58 -23.73 25.22
C PRO A 445 12.40 -22.80 24.94
N ILE A 446 11.87 -22.15 25.97
CA ILE A 446 10.88 -21.08 25.80
C ILE A 446 11.63 -19.80 25.44
N ARG A 447 11.42 -19.30 24.21
CA ARG A 447 12.11 -18.11 23.68
C ARG A 447 11.17 -16.91 23.72
N GLY A 448 11.67 -15.74 24.10
CA GLY A 448 10.87 -14.51 24.11
C GLY A 448 9.68 -14.53 25.08
N GLY A 449 9.72 -15.39 26.11
CA GLY A 449 8.66 -15.48 27.12
C GLY A 449 7.39 -16.21 26.67
N VAL A 450 7.35 -16.80 25.47
CA VAL A 450 6.19 -17.58 25.01
C VAL A 450 6.62 -18.82 24.23
N MET A 451 5.85 -19.91 24.35
CA MET A 451 5.98 -21.10 23.51
C MET A 451 4.61 -21.51 22.99
N ARG A 452 4.45 -21.52 21.68
CA ARG A 452 3.25 -21.97 20.97
C ARG A 452 3.35 -23.46 20.69
N VAL A 453 2.31 -24.20 21.07
CA VAL A 453 2.24 -25.66 20.90
C VAL A 453 1.11 -26.01 19.95
N GLY A 454 1.38 -26.86 18.96
CA GLY A 454 0.36 -27.29 18.01
C GLY A 454 0.87 -28.27 16.97
N ARG A 455 0.06 -28.51 15.94
CA ARG A 455 0.36 -29.53 14.90
C ARG A 455 0.98 -28.96 13.62
N LEU A 456 0.88 -27.65 13.38
CA LEU A 456 1.39 -27.02 12.16
C LEU A 456 2.69 -26.26 12.40
N GLN A 457 3.71 -26.53 11.58
CA GLN A 457 5.02 -25.87 11.67
C GLN A 457 4.96 -24.36 11.43
N SER A 458 4.02 -23.88 10.60
CA SER A 458 3.94 -22.46 10.25
C SER A 458 3.48 -21.53 11.38
N HIS A 459 3.03 -22.07 12.52
CA HIS A 459 2.41 -21.28 13.59
C HIS A 459 2.80 -21.71 15.03
N ASN A 460 3.64 -22.74 15.21
CA ASN A 460 3.96 -23.27 16.54
C ASN A 460 5.46 -23.52 16.70
N ASP A 461 5.97 -23.24 17.91
CA ASP A 461 7.36 -23.46 18.30
C ASP A 461 7.61 -24.94 18.64
N LEU A 462 6.65 -25.57 19.33
CA LEU A 462 6.61 -27.01 19.56
C LEU A 462 5.57 -27.65 18.66
N VAL A 463 6.05 -28.46 17.71
CA VAL A 463 5.21 -29.19 16.77
C VAL A 463 5.04 -30.64 17.20
N ILE A 464 3.80 -31.00 17.51
CA ILE A 464 3.41 -32.36 17.90
C ILE A 464 2.54 -32.94 16.78
N PRO A 465 3.03 -33.90 15.97
CA PRO A 465 2.34 -34.40 14.79
C PRO A 465 1.16 -35.35 15.10
N GLU A 466 0.72 -35.44 16.35
CA GLU A 466 -0.39 -36.30 16.78
C GLU A 466 -1.75 -35.71 16.36
N VAL A 467 -2.64 -36.54 15.81
CA VAL A 467 -3.96 -36.09 15.32
C VAL A 467 -4.85 -35.49 16.42
N CYS A 468 -4.65 -35.92 17.67
CA CYS A 468 -5.37 -35.40 18.83
C CYS A 468 -4.90 -33.99 19.23
N VAL A 469 -3.81 -33.48 18.66
CA VAL A 469 -3.31 -32.10 18.84
C VAL A 469 -3.93 -31.18 17.78
N SER A 470 -4.50 -30.05 18.22
CA SER A 470 -5.08 -29.04 17.33
C SER A 470 -4.00 -28.32 16.51
N LYS A 471 -4.40 -27.69 15.39
CA LYS A 471 -3.47 -26.95 14.52
C LYS A 471 -2.69 -25.88 15.30
N GLN A 472 -3.39 -25.19 16.19
CA GLN A 472 -2.86 -24.39 17.29
C GLN A 472 -3.54 -24.96 18.55
N HIS A 473 -2.77 -25.35 19.56
CA HIS A 473 -3.28 -26.13 20.70
C HIS A 473 -3.28 -25.30 21.98
N ALA A 474 -2.10 -24.85 22.39
CA ALA A 474 -1.93 -24.12 23.63
C ALA A 474 -0.71 -23.21 23.54
N GLU A 475 -0.59 -22.31 24.50
CA GLU A 475 0.58 -21.45 24.70
C GLU A 475 1.09 -21.61 26.12
N ILE A 476 2.41 -21.61 26.29
CA ILE A 476 3.06 -21.44 27.58
C ILE A 476 3.62 -20.02 27.62
N ILE A 477 3.17 -19.23 28.58
CA ILE A 477 3.42 -17.79 28.65
C ILE A 477 4.13 -17.48 29.97
N CYS A 478 5.26 -16.80 29.89
CA CYS A 478 5.95 -16.19 31.02
C CYS A 478 5.31 -14.83 31.31
N ARG A 479 5.03 -14.55 32.59
CA ARG A 479 4.66 -13.22 33.06
C ARG A 479 5.64 -12.80 34.14
N ASP A 480 6.33 -11.70 33.89
CA ASP A 480 7.19 -11.06 34.88
C ASP A 480 6.29 -10.25 35.84
N ALA A 481 6.49 -10.45 37.14
CA ALA A 481 5.98 -9.50 38.12
C ALA A 481 6.94 -8.29 38.11
N PHE A 482 6.59 -7.25 37.33
CA PHE A 482 7.29 -5.96 37.41
C PHE A 482 7.04 -5.34 38.78
N THR A 483 7.94 -5.62 39.72
CA THR A 483 8.15 -4.84 40.95
C THR A 483 9.65 -4.69 41.16
N ASP A 484 10.09 -3.52 41.64
CA ASP A 484 11.49 -3.08 41.83
C ASP A 484 12.36 -3.95 42.78
N GLN A 485 11.92 -5.16 43.12
CA GLN A 485 12.70 -6.15 43.85
C GLN A 485 12.48 -7.50 43.17
N GLY A 486 13.56 -8.07 42.60
CA GLY A 486 13.55 -9.24 41.74
C GLY A 486 12.61 -10.35 42.20
N SER A 487 11.61 -10.63 41.37
CA SER A 487 10.69 -11.76 41.53
C SER A 487 10.99 -12.79 40.45
N ASP A 488 10.91 -14.08 40.82
CA ASP A 488 11.05 -15.20 39.89
C ASP A 488 9.98 -15.16 38.79
N PRO A 489 10.33 -15.51 37.53
CA PRO A 489 9.39 -15.56 36.43
C PRO A 489 8.29 -16.59 36.69
N THR A 490 7.02 -16.20 36.48
CA THR A 490 5.89 -17.12 36.61
C THR A 490 5.37 -17.55 35.24
N TYR A 491 5.25 -18.85 35.03
CA TYR A 491 4.76 -19.43 33.78
C TYR A 491 3.31 -19.91 33.88
N PHE A 492 2.56 -19.75 32.80
CA PHE A 492 1.17 -20.16 32.67
C PHE A 492 0.96 -20.96 31.39
N LEU A 493 0.19 -22.05 31.46
CA LEU A 493 -0.32 -22.75 30.30
C LEU A 493 -1.71 -22.21 29.99
N ARG A 494 -1.91 -21.72 28.77
CA ARG A 494 -3.21 -21.32 28.24
C ARG A 494 -3.64 -22.30 27.15
N ASP A 495 -4.66 -23.10 27.44
CA ASP A 495 -5.24 -24.02 26.46
C ASP A 495 -6.39 -23.36 25.71
N PHE A 496 -6.44 -23.56 24.39
CA PHE A 496 -7.57 -23.19 23.53
C PHE A 496 -7.84 -24.29 22.48
N SER A 497 -7.46 -25.52 22.80
CA SER A 497 -7.48 -26.64 21.88
C SER A 497 -8.84 -27.33 21.84
N ARG A 498 -9.11 -28.11 20.79
CA ARG A 498 -10.34 -28.91 20.68
C ARG A 498 -10.47 -30.05 21.70
N ASN A 499 -9.35 -30.52 22.26
CA ASN A 499 -9.29 -31.76 23.05
C ASN A 499 -8.74 -31.55 24.48
N GLY A 500 -8.29 -30.34 24.80
CA GLY A 500 -7.65 -29.97 26.06
C GLY A 500 -6.20 -30.45 26.19
N THR A 501 -5.52 -29.85 27.16
CA THR A 501 -4.18 -30.24 27.63
C THR A 501 -4.33 -30.89 28.99
N ARG A 502 -3.72 -32.06 29.19
CA ARG A 502 -3.73 -32.74 30.49
C ARG A 502 -2.48 -32.40 31.28
N ILE A 503 -2.66 -32.10 32.56
CA ILE A 503 -1.58 -31.77 33.50
C ILE A 503 -1.60 -32.77 34.66
N LEU A 504 -0.43 -33.21 35.12
CA LEU A 504 -0.30 -34.12 36.25
C LEU A 504 -0.24 -33.32 37.57
N ILE A 505 -1.24 -33.49 38.43
CA ILE A 505 -1.31 -32.85 39.76
C ILE A 505 -1.59 -33.94 40.82
N ASP A 506 -0.84 -33.93 41.93
CA ASP A 506 -1.05 -34.74 43.15
C ASP A 506 -1.28 -36.27 42.99
N ASN A 507 -0.90 -36.86 41.85
CA ASN A 507 -1.10 -38.26 41.37
C ASN A 507 -2.23 -38.51 40.35
N GLY A 508 -2.85 -37.48 39.77
CA GLY A 508 -3.88 -37.64 38.74
C GLY A 508 -3.69 -36.72 37.54
N TRP A 509 -4.05 -37.22 36.34
CA TRP A 509 -4.13 -36.38 35.14
C TRP A 509 -5.42 -35.55 35.16
N LYS A 510 -5.30 -34.23 35.31
CA LYS A 510 -6.40 -33.28 35.19
C LYS A 510 -6.41 -32.66 33.80
N THR A 511 -7.59 -32.48 33.22
CA THR A 511 -7.72 -31.82 31.91
C THR A 511 -7.94 -30.32 32.09
N VAL A 512 -7.15 -29.53 31.38
CA VAL A 512 -7.26 -28.08 31.21
C VAL A 512 -7.77 -27.85 29.80
N HIS A 513 -8.93 -27.21 29.67
CA HIS A 513 -9.58 -26.99 28.37
C HIS A 513 -10.18 -25.59 28.33
N HIS A 514 -9.74 -24.77 27.37
CA HIS A 514 -10.13 -23.35 27.29
C HIS A 514 -9.88 -22.57 28.60
N GLN A 515 -8.80 -22.92 29.31
CA GLN A 515 -8.45 -22.38 30.61
C GLN A 515 -6.96 -22.04 30.68
N GLU A 516 -6.64 -21.12 31.57
CA GLU A 516 -5.27 -20.77 31.91
C GLU A 516 -4.93 -21.30 33.30
N VAL A 517 -3.78 -21.98 33.42
CA VAL A 517 -3.30 -22.54 34.69
C VAL A 517 -1.83 -22.19 34.90
N LYS A 518 -1.46 -21.89 36.15
CA LYS A 518 -0.06 -21.65 36.52
C LYS A 518 0.73 -22.96 36.44
N LEU A 519 1.88 -22.93 35.78
CA LEU A 519 2.84 -24.05 35.73
C LEU A 519 3.86 -23.92 36.86
N ARG A 520 4.33 -25.07 37.36
CA ARG A 520 5.44 -25.19 38.29
C ARG A 520 6.50 -26.08 37.66
N SER A 521 7.77 -25.81 37.91
CA SER A 521 8.86 -26.68 37.44
C SER A 521 8.62 -28.13 37.88
N GLY A 522 8.87 -29.09 36.98
CA GLY A 522 8.62 -30.52 37.15
C GLY A 522 7.21 -30.99 36.79
N ILE A 523 6.28 -30.10 36.42
CA ILE A 523 4.92 -30.52 36.05
C ILE A 523 4.91 -31.25 34.70
N GLN A 524 4.20 -32.38 34.64
CA GLN A 524 4.04 -33.14 33.41
C GLN A 524 2.78 -32.77 32.65
N LEU A 525 2.91 -32.68 31.33
CA LEU A 525 1.91 -32.20 30.39
C LEU A 525 1.71 -33.23 29.27
N LYS A 526 0.46 -33.37 28.81
CA LYS A 526 0.11 -34.08 27.57
C LYS A 526 -0.83 -33.21 26.76
N PHE A 527 -0.43 -32.86 25.56
CA PHE A 527 -1.28 -32.08 24.66
C PHE A 527 -2.23 -33.02 23.92
N GLY A 528 -3.54 -32.85 24.12
CA GLY A 528 -4.58 -33.65 23.45
C GLY A 528 -4.92 -34.97 24.16
N GLY A 529 -4.73 -36.08 23.47
CA GLY A 529 -5.30 -37.38 23.86
C GLY A 529 -4.64 -38.03 25.11
N PRO A 530 -5.31 -39.00 25.77
CA PRO A 530 -4.78 -39.70 26.95
C PRO A 530 -3.46 -40.45 26.71
N ARG A 531 -3.22 -40.87 25.47
CA ARG A 531 -2.04 -41.60 25.01
C ARG A 531 -0.96 -40.70 24.39
N GLY A 532 -1.10 -39.38 24.50
CA GLY A 532 -0.15 -38.45 23.89
C GLY A 532 1.21 -38.42 24.59
N GLN A 533 2.21 -37.93 23.86
CA GLN A 533 3.58 -37.71 24.35
C GLN A 533 3.57 -36.93 25.67
N ILE A 534 4.36 -37.41 26.64
CA ILE A 534 4.55 -36.72 27.92
C ILE A 534 5.67 -35.71 27.75
N PHE A 535 5.41 -34.51 28.23
CA PHE A 535 6.39 -33.45 28.38
C PHE A 535 6.50 -33.05 29.85
N GLU A 536 7.67 -32.59 30.26
CA GLU A 536 7.94 -31.99 31.55
C GLU A 536 8.32 -30.54 31.34
N PHE A 537 7.68 -29.65 32.10
CA PHE A 537 8.03 -28.25 32.11
C PHE A 537 9.07 -27.99 33.19
N ILE A 538 10.19 -27.35 32.83
CA ILE A 538 11.35 -27.16 33.70
C ILE A 538 11.69 -25.66 33.73
N ILE A 539 11.92 -25.12 34.92
CA ILE A 539 12.50 -23.78 35.13
C ILE A 539 13.95 -23.97 35.56
N ASP A 540 14.88 -23.39 34.81
CA ASP A 540 16.31 -23.46 35.06
C ASP A 540 16.72 -22.33 36.01
N TYR A 541 17.01 -22.67 37.27
CA TYR A 541 17.53 -21.71 38.26
C TYR A 541 19.06 -21.67 38.14
N PRO A 542 19.69 -20.49 37.99
CA PRO A 542 21.14 -20.40 38.08
C PRO A 542 21.58 -20.88 39.46
N GLU A 543 22.49 -21.85 39.51
CA GLU A 543 23.14 -22.25 40.75
C GLU A 543 23.78 -21.02 41.40
N SER A 544 23.55 -20.88 42.71
CA SER A 544 23.84 -19.67 43.52
C SER A 544 25.33 -19.36 43.67
#